data_AF-A0A0D2Q3B1-F1
#
_entry.id   AF-A0A0D2Q3B1-F1
#
_cell.length_a   1.000
_cell.length_b   1.000
_cell.length_c   1.000
_cell.angle_alpha   90.00
_cell.angle_beta   90.00
_cell.angle_gamma   90.00
#
_symmetry.space_group_name_H-M   'P 1'
#
loop_
_entity.id
_entity.type
_entity.pdbx_description
1 polymer ?
#
loop_
_entity_poly.entity_id
_entity_poly.type
_entity_poly.pdbx_seq_one_letter_code
_entity_poly.pdbx_strand_id
1 'polypeptide(L)'
;MKNLGTSRPLPLPLYNNSPPFSHPHLSPSIFPSTHYSHKFSQSMAACIDISRTTDSSQLSQRPNISQPDEVLYEYGSFCRSTFPNNVSSVPLNKNHTKTIPTRKSVDFSLEEKEEVGALWLKMKEEARLDAEQEPILSNYYYSSIFSHNSFESALANHLSIKLGNPSLPSSTLFDIIMAVLVEDQGIMIAVKEDLKAAKERDPACISYVHCFLNFKGFLACQSHRVAHNLWCQGRKVLALLIQNRVSQVFDVDIHPGAKIGSGILFDHATGVIVGETAVIGNNVSILHNVTLGGTGKASGDRHPKIGDGVLIGAGTCILGNIKIGDGAKIGAGSVVLKDVPPRTTAVGNPARLVGGRENPIKLDKIPSFTMDHTSHIAEWSDYVI
;
A
#
# COMPACT_ATOMS: atom_id res chain seq x y z
N MET A 1 34.97 5.36 -69.11
CA MET A 1 33.53 5.03 -69.15
C MET A 1 32.93 5.23 -67.76
N LYS A 2 31.92 6.14 -67.65
CA LYS A 2 30.93 6.36 -66.56
C LYS A 2 31.48 6.90 -65.21
N ASN A 3 31.46 8.22 -64.97
CA ASN A 3 30.41 9.10 -64.38
C ASN A 3 30.73 9.40 -62.89
N LEU A 4 31.31 10.56 -62.51
CA LEU A 4 30.68 11.89 -62.23
C LEU A 4 29.51 11.77 -61.23
N GLY A 5 29.45 12.42 -60.05
CA GLY A 5 30.21 13.47 -59.38
C GLY A 5 29.23 14.30 -58.51
N THR A 6 29.60 14.72 -57.29
CA THR A 6 28.97 15.82 -56.51
C THR A 6 29.92 16.18 -55.33
N SER A 7 30.77 17.21 -55.40
CA SER A 7 30.55 18.67 -55.20
C SER A 7 30.19 19.12 -53.77
N ARG A 8 31.20 19.62 -53.04
CA ARG A 8 31.11 20.70 -52.02
C ARG A 8 31.53 22.02 -52.71
N PRO A 9 31.02 23.21 -52.31
CA PRO A 9 31.80 24.08 -51.39
C PRO A 9 31.02 25.11 -50.50
N LEU A 10 31.58 25.39 -49.31
CA LEU A 10 31.86 26.68 -48.59
C LEU A 10 30.76 27.77 -48.29
N PRO A 11 31.00 28.74 -47.36
CA PRO A 11 30.04 29.22 -46.34
C PRO A 11 29.62 30.74 -46.35
N LEU A 12 28.60 31.06 -45.52
CA LEU A 12 28.21 32.35 -44.85
C LEU A 12 27.84 33.57 -45.74
N PRO A 13 26.85 34.44 -45.37
CA PRO A 13 26.97 35.37 -44.22
C PRO A 13 25.67 35.76 -43.45
N LEU A 14 25.92 36.52 -42.38
CA LEU A 14 25.08 37.21 -41.40
C LEU A 14 23.94 38.08 -41.96
N TYR A 15 22.84 38.22 -41.22
CA TYR A 15 22.24 39.54 -40.89
C TYR A 15 21.37 39.49 -39.62
N ASN A 16 21.72 40.38 -38.69
CA ASN A 16 21.02 40.78 -37.46
C ASN A 16 19.68 41.47 -37.76
N ASN A 17 18.73 41.44 -36.81
CA ASN A 17 18.08 42.66 -36.29
C ASN A 17 17.21 42.43 -35.05
N SER A 18 17.31 43.39 -34.10
CA SER A 18 16.42 43.74 -32.96
C SER A 18 16.86 43.27 -31.55
N PRO A 19 16.66 44.07 -30.48
CA PRO A 19 17.70 44.87 -29.82
C PRO A 19 17.96 44.51 -28.33
N PRO A 20 19.00 45.07 -27.69
CA PRO A 20 19.31 44.81 -26.29
C PRO A 20 18.57 45.77 -25.35
N PHE A 21 17.96 45.23 -24.29
CA PHE A 21 17.49 46.06 -23.17
C PHE A 21 18.63 46.30 -22.18
N SER A 22 18.98 47.58 -22.07
CA SER A 22 19.93 48.17 -21.15
C SER A 22 19.41 48.25 -19.70
N HIS A 23 20.30 47.97 -18.75
CA HIS A 23 20.17 48.33 -17.33
C HIS A 23 19.98 49.84 -17.11
N PRO A 24 19.46 50.22 -15.93
CA PRO A 24 20.05 51.33 -15.18
C PRO A 24 20.65 50.85 -13.86
N HIS A 25 21.90 51.24 -13.64
CA HIS A 25 22.55 51.34 -12.35
C HIS A 25 21.81 52.36 -11.46
N LEU A 26 21.67 52.06 -10.17
CA LEU A 26 21.72 53.03 -9.07
C LEU A 26 21.89 52.27 -7.73
N SER A 27 22.94 52.62 -6.99
CA SER A 27 23.21 52.28 -5.60
C SER A 27 23.93 53.49 -4.98
N PRO A 28 24.15 53.61 -3.66
CA PRO A 28 23.45 53.06 -2.48
C PRO A 28 23.11 54.15 -1.42
N SER A 29 22.21 53.90 -0.46
CA SER A 29 22.31 54.52 0.89
C SER A 29 21.36 53.93 1.95
N ILE A 30 22.00 53.40 3.01
CA ILE A 30 21.72 53.64 4.45
C ILE A 30 20.39 53.09 5.03
N PHE A 31 20.50 51.96 5.74
CA PHE A 31 19.68 51.63 6.91
C PHE A 31 20.61 51.54 8.15
N PRO A 32 20.18 52.01 9.34
CA PRO A 32 20.93 51.79 10.57
C PRO A 32 20.66 50.41 11.17
N SER A 33 21.72 49.90 11.78
CA SER A 33 21.89 48.69 12.59
C SER A 33 21.21 48.72 13.95
N THR A 34 20.89 47.53 14.50
CA THR A 34 21.44 47.06 15.80
C THR A 34 21.46 45.52 15.88
N HIS A 35 22.50 45.03 16.57
CA HIS A 35 23.07 43.68 16.64
C HIS A 35 22.26 42.62 17.41
N TYR A 36 22.50 41.33 17.15
CA TYR A 36 23.19 40.41 18.09
C TYR A 36 23.59 39.06 17.42
N SER A 37 24.80 38.60 17.75
CA SER A 37 25.54 37.41 17.30
C SER A 37 25.02 36.10 17.90
N HIS A 38 25.15 34.92 17.28
CA HIS A 38 26.33 34.05 17.37
C HIS A 38 26.32 32.89 16.36
N LYS A 39 27.53 32.52 15.90
CA LYS A 39 27.87 31.38 15.01
C LYS A 39 27.76 30.03 15.74
N PHE A 40 27.30 28.99 15.04
CA PHE A 40 27.50 27.58 15.42
C PHE A 40 28.55 26.92 14.53
N SER A 41 29.47 26.19 15.15
CA SER A 41 30.48 25.31 14.52
C SER A 41 30.15 23.86 14.91
N GLN A 42 30.36 22.94 13.96
CA GLN A 42 30.20 21.48 14.10
C GLN A 42 31.33 20.85 14.96
N SER A 43 31.02 19.74 15.64
CA SER A 43 31.97 18.69 16.07
C SER A 43 31.25 17.34 16.28
N MET A 44 31.97 16.24 16.00
CA MET A 44 31.50 14.84 15.98
C MET A 44 31.68 14.09 17.33
N ALA A 45 30.77 13.12 17.55
CA ALA A 45 30.84 11.79 18.19
C ALA A 45 31.51 11.54 19.57
N ALA A 46 30.81 10.80 20.46
CA ALA A 46 31.24 9.54 21.11
C ALA A 46 30.25 9.04 22.19
N CYS A 47 30.17 7.71 22.36
CA CYS A 47 29.35 6.95 23.32
C CYS A 47 29.89 6.98 24.77
N ILE A 48 29.05 6.64 25.77
CA ILE A 48 29.27 5.59 26.82
C ILE A 48 28.10 5.54 27.83
N ASP A 49 27.80 4.31 28.25
CA ASP A 49 26.90 3.78 29.30
C ASP A 49 26.94 4.45 30.70
N ILE A 50 25.85 4.26 31.47
CA ILE A 50 25.81 3.46 32.73
C ILE A 50 24.43 3.60 33.44
N SER A 51 23.74 2.44 33.52
CA SER A 51 23.09 1.79 34.67
C SER A 51 22.15 2.52 35.66
N ARG A 52 20.95 1.91 35.81
CA ARG A 52 20.17 1.50 37.01
C ARG A 52 20.31 2.35 38.30
N THR A 53 19.26 2.70 39.04
CA THR A 53 18.31 1.79 39.71
C THR A 53 17.12 2.56 40.32
N THR A 54 15.94 1.93 40.29
CA THR A 54 14.92 1.78 41.37
C THR A 54 14.27 3.00 42.03
N ASP A 55 12.96 3.05 41.79
CA ASP A 55 11.87 2.92 42.76
C ASP A 55 11.36 4.09 43.60
N SER A 56 10.04 3.97 43.71
CA SER A 56 9.13 4.44 44.75
C SER A 56 8.78 5.92 44.68
N SER A 57 7.54 6.38 44.79
CA SER A 57 6.19 5.81 44.87
C SER A 57 5.34 6.93 45.45
N GLN A 58 4.12 7.12 44.93
CA GLN A 58 2.93 7.50 45.72
C GLN A 58 2.94 8.93 46.34
N LEU A 59 1.84 9.66 46.54
CA LEU A 59 0.41 9.36 46.58
C LEU A 59 -0.35 10.71 46.53
N SER A 60 -1.52 10.76 45.88
CA SER A 60 -2.74 11.48 46.33
C SER A 60 -2.70 13.03 46.49
N GLN A 61 -3.75 13.84 46.42
CA GLN A 61 -5.21 13.70 46.41
C GLN A 61 -5.80 15.08 46.00
N ARG A 62 -6.93 15.06 45.30
CA ARG A 62 -7.89 16.17 45.07
C ARG A 62 -8.42 16.76 46.42
N PRO A 63 -9.02 17.99 46.53
CA PRO A 63 -10.34 18.26 45.91
C PRO A 63 -10.81 19.72 45.64
N ASN A 64 -11.82 19.79 44.75
CA ASN A 64 -13.10 20.53 44.82
C ASN A 64 -13.30 22.05 44.55
N ILE A 65 -14.28 22.27 43.64
CA ILE A 65 -15.41 23.23 43.64
C ILE A 65 -15.20 24.63 43.00
N SER A 66 -15.85 24.89 41.85
CA SER A 66 -17.11 25.66 41.71
C SER A 66 -17.48 25.96 40.22
N GLN A 67 -18.75 25.73 39.88
CA GLN A 67 -19.49 26.19 38.68
C GLN A 67 -20.27 27.49 39.04
N PRO A 68 -21.11 28.13 38.17
CA PRO A 68 -21.50 27.85 36.76
C PRO A 68 -21.45 29.11 35.85
N ASP A 69 -21.81 28.97 34.57
CA ASP A 69 -22.83 29.83 33.93
C ASP A 69 -23.24 29.29 32.53
N GLU A 70 -24.55 29.13 32.36
CA GLU A 70 -25.28 28.82 31.12
C GLU A 70 -25.50 30.09 30.28
N VAL A 71 -25.39 30.00 28.95
CA VAL A 71 -26.23 30.81 28.04
C VAL A 71 -26.57 30.01 26.78
N LEU A 72 -27.87 29.90 26.55
CA LEU A 72 -28.61 29.29 25.44
C LEU A 72 -28.82 30.34 24.32
N TYR A 73 -28.74 29.96 23.03
CA TYR A 73 -29.50 30.63 21.95
C TYR A 73 -29.73 29.67 20.75
N GLU A 74 -31.00 29.30 20.56
CA GLU A 74 -31.59 28.80 19.31
C GLU A 74 -32.06 29.99 18.45
N TYR A 75 -31.98 29.88 17.11
CA TYR A 75 -32.83 30.48 16.04
C TYR A 75 -32.07 30.22 14.71
N GLY A 76 -32.63 29.85 13.57
CA GLY A 76 -33.98 29.53 13.12
C GLY A 76 -33.88 29.03 11.67
N SER A 77 -34.85 28.20 11.29
CA SER A 77 -35.08 27.64 9.95
C SER A 77 -35.41 28.73 8.91
N PHE A 78 -34.82 28.66 7.71
CA PHE A 78 -35.37 29.29 6.50
C PHE A 78 -35.16 28.44 5.23
N CYS A 79 -36.30 27.94 4.74
CA CYS A 79 -36.78 27.87 3.35
C CYS A 79 -35.91 27.25 2.23
N ARG A 80 -36.44 26.11 1.73
CA ARG A 80 -36.38 25.59 0.35
C ARG A 80 -36.50 26.69 -0.71
N SER A 81 -35.75 26.53 -1.81
CA SER A 81 -36.19 26.96 -3.14
C SER A 81 -36.37 25.73 -4.03
N THR A 82 -37.59 25.54 -4.52
CA THR A 82 -38.00 24.64 -5.61
C THR A 82 -37.96 25.42 -6.91
N PHE A 83 -37.45 24.84 -8.01
CA PHE A 83 -37.92 25.03 -9.40
C PHE A 83 -37.21 24.02 -10.35
N PRO A 84 -37.76 23.73 -11.56
CA PRO A 84 -38.24 22.40 -11.92
C PRO A 84 -37.38 21.61 -12.92
N ASN A 85 -37.78 20.34 -13.06
CA ASN A 85 -37.41 19.37 -14.10
C ASN A 85 -37.28 19.98 -15.50
N ASN A 86 -36.20 19.63 -16.20
CA ASN A 86 -36.29 19.22 -17.61
C ASN A 86 -35.15 18.28 -17.98
N VAL A 87 -35.56 17.09 -18.41
CA VAL A 87 -34.73 16.02 -18.96
C VAL A 87 -34.38 16.38 -20.41
N SER A 88 -33.11 16.17 -20.80
CA SER A 88 -32.82 15.70 -22.16
C SER A 88 -31.56 14.85 -22.16
N SER A 89 -31.78 13.55 -22.29
CA SER A 89 -30.80 12.51 -22.56
C SER A 89 -30.54 12.45 -24.07
N VAL A 90 -29.28 12.59 -24.48
CA VAL A 90 -28.82 12.07 -25.78
C VAL A 90 -27.47 11.36 -25.55
N PRO A 91 -27.35 10.07 -25.92
CA PRO A 91 -26.14 9.29 -25.72
C PRO A 91 -25.12 9.55 -26.84
N LEU A 92 -23.90 9.96 -26.48
CA LEU A 92 -22.76 9.98 -27.39
C LEU A 92 -22.07 8.62 -27.36
N ASN A 93 -22.53 7.71 -28.23
CA ASN A 93 -21.76 6.55 -28.64
C ASN A 93 -21.39 6.67 -30.12
N LYS A 94 -20.09 6.77 -30.41
CA LYS A 94 -19.49 6.39 -31.70
C LYS A 94 -18.18 5.64 -31.41
N ASN A 95 -18.32 4.33 -31.26
CA ASN A 95 -17.43 3.26 -31.71
C ASN A 95 -15.95 3.61 -31.94
N HIS A 96 -15.11 3.20 -30.99
CA HIS A 96 -13.82 2.60 -31.34
C HIS A 96 -13.79 1.17 -30.85
N THR A 97 -14.09 0.25 -31.77
CA THR A 97 -13.94 -1.19 -31.61
C THR A 97 -12.46 -1.50 -31.47
N LYS A 98 -11.97 -1.61 -30.24
CA LYS A 98 -10.80 -2.44 -29.93
C LYS A 98 -11.31 -3.63 -29.15
N THR A 99 -11.13 -4.80 -29.74
CA THR A 99 -11.37 -6.13 -29.18
C THR A 99 -10.93 -6.18 -27.72
N ILE A 100 -11.91 -6.19 -26.82
CA ILE A 100 -11.76 -6.49 -25.41
C ILE A 100 -11.44 -7.98 -25.32
N PRO A 101 -10.37 -8.41 -24.63
CA PRO A 101 -10.28 -9.79 -24.21
C PRO A 101 -11.37 -9.99 -23.15
N THR A 102 -12.43 -10.69 -23.52
CA THR A 102 -13.50 -11.12 -22.62
C THR A 102 -12.86 -11.88 -21.46
N ARG A 103 -12.76 -11.21 -20.31
CA ARG A 103 -12.46 -11.85 -19.03
C ARG A 103 -13.58 -12.87 -18.82
N LYS A 104 -13.22 -14.15 -18.63
CA LYS A 104 -14.18 -15.19 -18.25
C LYS A 104 -14.92 -14.68 -17.01
N SER A 105 -16.23 -14.47 -17.12
CA SER A 105 -17.09 -14.37 -15.95
C SER A 105 -16.94 -15.68 -15.20
N VAL A 106 -16.25 -15.63 -14.06
CA VAL A 106 -16.23 -16.76 -13.14
C VAL A 106 -17.65 -16.81 -12.57
N ASP A 107 -18.40 -17.87 -12.88
CA ASP A 107 -19.67 -18.14 -12.21
C ASP A 107 -19.34 -18.48 -10.75
N PHE A 108 -19.54 -17.52 -9.86
CA PHE A 108 -19.27 -17.66 -8.42
C PHE A 108 -20.37 -18.49 -7.77
N SER A 109 -19.98 -19.36 -6.82
CA SER A 109 -20.96 -20.20 -6.13
C SER A 109 -21.79 -19.36 -5.13
N LEU A 110 -23.03 -19.79 -4.87
CA LEU A 110 -23.88 -19.16 -3.84
C LEU A 110 -23.23 -19.26 -2.46
N GLU A 111 -22.52 -20.36 -2.19
CA GLU A 111 -21.78 -20.62 -0.94
C GLU A 111 -20.74 -19.53 -0.66
N GLU A 112 -19.97 -19.10 -1.67
CA GLU A 112 -18.95 -18.06 -1.50
C GLU A 112 -19.55 -16.72 -1.08
N LYS A 113 -20.72 -16.37 -1.61
CA LYS A 113 -21.45 -15.13 -1.26
C LYS A 113 -22.03 -15.19 0.15
N GLU A 114 -22.59 -16.33 0.53
CA GLU A 114 -23.11 -16.54 1.89
C GLU A 114 -21.99 -16.41 2.94
N GLU A 115 -20.82 -16.96 2.66
CA GLU A 115 -19.67 -16.83 3.55
C GLU A 115 -19.19 -15.38 3.72
N VAL A 116 -19.18 -14.59 2.64
CA VAL A 116 -18.83 -13.16 2.71
C VAL A 116 -19.82 -12.43 3.60
N GLY A 117 -21.11 -12.71 3.46
CA GLY A 117 -22.16 -12.15 4.33
C GLY A 117 -22.00 -12.55 5.80
N ALA A 118 -21.66 -13.81 6.08
CA ALA A 118 -21.43 -14.29 7.43
C ALA A 118 -20.24 -13.59 8.11
N LEU A 119 -19.13 -13.38 7.39
CA LEU A 119 -17.98 -12.65 7.91
C LEU A 119 -18.34 -11.19 8.25
N TRP A 120 -19.13 -10.53 7.39
CA TRP A 120 -19.56 -9.16 7.62
C TRP A 120 -20.41 -9.03 8.89
N LEU A 121 -21.35 -9.96 9.11
CA LEU A 121 -22.14 -10.00 10.35
C LEU A 121 -21.26 -10.18 11.58
N LYS A 122 -20.24 -11.04 11.50
CA LYS A 122 -19.27 -11.21 12.59
C LYS A 122 -18.50 -9.91 12.88
N MET A 123 -18.06 -9.19 11.85
CA MET A 123 -17.39 -7.89 12.03
C MET A 123 -18.30 -6.83 12.66
N LYS A 124 -19.59 -6.80 12.31
CA LYS A 124 -20.57 -5.91 12.98
C LYS A 124 -20.70 -6.23 14.46
N GLU A 125 -20.70 -7.52 14.82
CA GLU A 125 -20.75 -7.92 16.22
C GLU A 125 -19.46 -7.57 16.98
N GLU A 126 -18.29 -7.81 16.39
CA GLU A 126 -17.01 -7.38 16.97
C GLU A 126 -16.96 -5.86 17.18
N ALA A 127 -17.41 -5.08 16.19
CA ALA A 127 -17.50 -3.62 16.29
C ALA A 127 -18.45 -3.16 17.41
N ARG A 128 -19.54 -3.91 17.65
CA ARG A 128 -20.52 -3.60 18.69
C ARG A 128 -19.91 -3.79 20.07
N LEU A 129 -19.22 -4.93 20.26
CA LEU A 129 -18.51 -5.22 21.50
C LEU A 129 -17.43 -4.18 21.79
N ASP A 130 -16.65 -3.78 20.78
CA ASP A 130 -15.63 -2.74 20.93
C ASP A 130 -16.23 -1.37 21.29
N ALA A 131 -17.35 -0.98 20.66
CA ALA A 131 -18.02 0.29 20.94
C ALA A 131 -18.66 0.31 22.34
N GLU A 132 -19.15 -0.83 22.84
CA GLU A 132 -19.65 -0.97 24.22
C GLU A 132 -18.51 -0.92 25.24
N GLN A 133 -17.38 -1.55 24.92
CA GLN A 133 -16.20 -1.55 25.78
C GLN A 133 -15.51 -0.19 25.83
N GLU A 134 -15.47 0.54 24.71
CA GLU A 134 -14.81 1.84 24.57
C GLU A 134 -15.76 2.88 23.94
N PRO A 135 -16.68 3.47 24.73
CA PRO A 135 -17.74 4.33 24.22
C PRO A 135 -17.26 5.57 23.46
N ILE A 136 -16.04 6.07 23.70
CA ILE A 136 -15.47 7.21 22.95
C ILE A 136 -15.34 6.91 21.45
N LEU A 137 -15.24 5.63 21.08
CA LEU A 137 -15.13 5.16 19.69
C LEU A 137 -16.49 4.87 19.05
N SER A 138 -17.62 5.12 19.71
CA SER A 138 -18.96 4.83 19.19
C SER A 138 -19.20 5.45 17.81
N ASN A 139 -18.86 6.74 17.63
CA ASN A 139 -19.01 7.43 16.34
C ASN A 139 -18.05 6.88 15.27
N TYR A 140 -16.86 6.44 15.69
CA TYR A 140 -15.87 5.84 14.78
C TYR A 140 -16.39 4.51 14.22
N TYR A 141 -16.89 3.61 15.07
CA TYR A 141 -17.52 2.37 14.62
C TYR A 141 -18.83 2.59 13.86
N TYR A 142 -19.64 3.57 14.26
CA TYR A 142 -20.86 3.91 13.53
C TYR A 142 -20.56 4.33 12.10
N SER A 143 -19.65 5.29 11.91
CA SER A 143 -19.30 5.79 10.58
C SER A 143 -18.54 4.79 9.71
N SER A 144 -17.74 3.90 10.32
CA SER A 144 -16.90 2.94 9.60
C SER A 144 -17.60 1.60 9.33
N ILE A 145 -18.56 1.21 10.17
CA ILE A 145 -19.20 -0.13 10.13
C ILE A 145 -20.73 -0.03 10.10
N PHE A 146 -21.37 0.58 11.10
CA PHE A 146 -22.83 0.46 11.27
C PHE A 146 -23.66 1.25 10.26
N SER A 147 -23.15 2.37 9.76
CA SER A 147 -23.81 3.18 8.72
C SER A 147 -23.84 2.50 7.34
N HIS A 148 -23.13 1.37 7.18
CA HIS A 148 -22.97 0.66 5.92
C HIS A 148 -23.90 -0.55 5.82
N ASN A 149 -24.65 -0.60 4.73
CA ASN A 149 -25.59 -1.69 4.43
C ASN A 149 -24.90 -2.93 3.86
N SER A 150 -23.66 -2.80 3.39
CA SER A 150 -22.91 -3.87 2.73
C SER A 150 -21.43 -3.84 3.12
N PHE A 151 -20.73 -4.95 2.90
CA PHE A 151 -19.30 -5.04 3.20
C PHE A 151 -18.49 -4.19 2.20
N GLU A 152 -18.93 -4.18 0.94
CA GLU A 152 -18.39 -3.38 -0.16
C GLU A 152 -18.45 -1.89 0.17
N SER A 153 -19.60 -1.38 0.63
CA SER A 153 -19.74 0.04 0.96
C SER A 153 -18.87 0.45 2.15
N ALA A 154 -18.74 -0.42 3.16
CA ALA A 154 -17.83 -0.18 4.28
C ALA A 154 -16.37 -0.11 3.81
N LEU A 155 -15.92 -1.06 2.99
CA LEU A 155 -14.57 -1.09 2.45
C LEU A 155 -14.29 0.12 1.55
N ALA A 156 -15.22 0.44 0.65
CA ALA A 156 -15.09 1.58 -0.25
C ALA A 156 -14.98 2.90 0.52
N ASN A 157 -15.80 3.09 1.55
CA ASN A 157 -15.76 4.27 2.41
C ASN A 157 -14.46 4.36 3.20
N HIS A 158 -14.01 3.25 3.78
CA HIS A 158 -12.79 3.25 4.58
C HIS A 158 -11.55 3.56 3.73
N LEU A 159 -11.42 2.91 2.57
CA LEU A 159 -10.34 3.19 1.63
C LEU A 159 -10.40 4.62 1.08
N SER A 160 -11.60 5.14 0.76
CA SER A 160 -11.74 6.48 0.20
C SER A 160 -11.38 7.57 1.19
N ILE A 161 -11.72 7.41 2.48
CA ILE A 161 -11.33 8.32 3.55
C ILE A 161 -9.81 8.30 3.74
N LYS A 162 -9.18 7.11 3.75
CA LYS A 162 -7.72 6.99 3.94
C LYS A 162 -6.93 7.55 2.75
N LEU A 163 -7.37 7.29 1.52
CA LEU A 163 -6.64 7.67 0.31
C LEU A 163 -6.94 9.09 -0.17
N GLY A 164 -8.08 9.66 0.24
CA GLY A 164 -8.53 10.99 -0.17
C GLY A 164 -7.52 12.10 0.15
N ASN A 165 -7.54 13.14 -0.69
CA ASN A 165 -6.84 14.40 -0.47
C ASN A 165 -7.60 15.53 -1.22
N PRO A 166 -7.21 16.81 -1.08
CA PRO A 166 -7.90 17.90 -1.75
C PRO A 166 -7.98 17.79 -3.28
N SER A 167 -6.99 17.15 -3.92
CA SER A 167 -6.95 16.95 -5.38
C SER A 167 -7.77 15.75 -5.85
N LEU A 168 -8.00 14.76 -4.98
CA LEU A 168 -8.83 13.60 -5.22
C LEU A 168 -9.72 13.36 -3.98
N PRO A 169 -10.92 13.98 -3.95
CA PRO A 169 -11.82 13.90 -2.80
C PRO A 169 -12.25 12.46 -2.48
N SER A 170 -12.49 12.20 -1.20
CA SER A 170 -12.95 10.89 -0.71
C SER A 170 -14.30 10.48 -1.31
N SER A 171 -15.21 11.41 -1.60
CA SER A 171 -16.48 11.11 -2.28
C SER A 171 -16.26 10.55 -3.68
N THR A 172 -15.38 11.17 -4.47
CA THR A 172 -15.03 10.68 -5.81
C THR A 172 -14.33 9.32 -5.75
N LEU A 173 -13.44 9.11 -4.78
CA LEU A 173 -12.80 7.81 -4.56
C LEU A 173 -13.81 6.74 -4.15
N PHE A 174 -14.78 7.09 -3.30
CA PHE A 174 -15.83 6.17 -2.88
C PHE A 174 -16.60 5.65 -4.10
N ASP A 175 -17.06 6.53 -4.98
CA ASP A 175 -17.82 6.13 -6.18
C ASP A 175 -17.00 5.21 -7.09
N ILE A 176 -15.72 5.53 -7.28
CA ILE A 176 -14.80 4.74 -8.10
C ILE A 176 -14.57 3.36 -7.48
N ILE A 177 -14.24 3.30 -6.19
CA ILE A 177 -13.93 2.05 -5.50
C ILE A 177 -15.20 1.18 -5.43
N MET A 178 -16.33 1.77 -5.06
CA MET A 178 -17.61 1.07 -4.98
C MET A 178 -18.00 0.46 -6.33
N ALA A 179 -17.85 1.20 -7.43
CA ALA A 179 -18.12 0.67 -8.77
C ALA A 179 -17.26 -0.56 -9.09
N VAL A 180 -15.97 -0.53 -8.75
CA VAL A 180 -15.05 -1.66 -8.97
C VAL A 180 -15.42 -2.87 -8.11
N LEU A 181 -15.74 -2.66 -6.83
CA LEU A 181 -16.10 -3.75 -5.92
C LEU A 181 -17.42 -4.43 -6.30
N VAL A 182 -18.39 -3.66 -6.82
CA VAL A 182 -19.65 -4.20 -7.32
C VAL A 182 -19.45 -4.98 -8.62
N GLU A 183 -18.63 -4.48 -9.54
CA GLU A 183 -18.38 -5.10 -10.84
C GLU A 183 -17.58 -6.41 -10.73
N ASP A 184 -16.57 -6.48 -9.86
CA ASP A 184 -15.66 -7.61 -9.71
C ASP A 184 -15.79 -8.28 -8.34
N GLN A 185 -16.79 -9.16 -8.21
CA GLN A 185 -17.08 -9.92 -6.99
C GLN A 185 -15.91 -10.81 -6.53
N GLY A 186 -15.00 -11.17 -7.44
CA GLY A 186 -13.78 -11.90 -7.09
C GLY A 186 -12.87 -11.11 -6.15
N ILE A 187 -12.94 -9.78 -6.17
CA ILE A 187 -12.21 -8.93 -5.22
C ILE A 187 -12.73 -9.16 -3.80
N MET A 188 -14.05 -9.23 -3.59
CA MET A 188 -14.63 -9.39 -2.25
C MET A 188 -14.35 -10.78 -1.66
N ILE A 189 -14.26 -11.80 -2.50
CA ILE A 189 -13.78 -13.13 -2.07
C ILE A 189 -12.33 -13.02 -1.61
N ALA A 190 -11.47 -12.35 -2.38
CA ALA A 190 -10.07 -12.16 -1.99
C ALA A 190 -9.92 -11.33 -0.70
N VAL A 191 -10.75 -10.29 -0.51
CA VAL A 191 -10.82 -9.50 0.73
C VAL A 191 -11.15 -10.38 1.93
N LYS A 192 -12.14 -11.27 1.79
CA LYS A 192 -12.51 -12.26 2.84
C LYS A 192 -11.33 -13.15 3.19
N GLU A 193 -10.66 -13.72 2.18
CA GLU A 193 -9.52 -14.61 2.38
C GLU A 193 -8.31 -13.87 2.98
N ASP A 194 -8.08 -12.61 2.63
CA ASP A 194 -7.02 -11.78 3.21
C ASP A 194 -7.30 -11.45 4.69
N LEU A 195 -8.56 -11.20 5.08
CA LEU A 195 -8.95 -11.03 6.48
C LEU A 195 -8.77 -12.32 7.29
N LYS A 196 -9.15 -13.48 6.73
CA LYS A 196 -8.89 -14.79 7.34
C LYS A 196 -7.40 -15.02 7.52
N ALA A 197 -6.60 -14.74 6.50
CA ALA A 197 -5.14 -14.86 6.55
C ALA A 197 -4.54 -14.03 7.69
N ALA A 198 -4.94 -12.77 7.84
CA ALA A 198 -4.47 -11.95 8.96
C ALA A 198 -4.90 -12.53 10.32
N LYS A 199 -6.19 -12.90 10.45
CA LYS A 199 -6.73 -13.44 11.70
C LYS A 199 -6.11 -14.76 12.14
N GLU A 200 -5.73 -15.61 11.20
CA GLU A 200 -5.18 -16.95 11.46
C GLU A 200 -3.67 -16.94 11.69
N ARG A 201 -2.95 -16.01 11.04
CA ARG A 201 -1.48 -16.05 10.96
C ARG A 201 -0.80 -15.01 11.83
N ASP A 202 -1.48 -13.90 12.15
CA ASP A 202 -0.97 -12.88 13.06
C ASP A 202 -1.60 -13.07 14.46
N PRO A 203 -0.82 -13.50 15.48
CA PRO A 203 -1.30 -13.62 16.85
C PRO A 203 -1.80 -12.30 17.46
N ALA A 204 -1.32 -11.15 16.96
CA ALA A 204 -1.78 -9.84 17.41
C ALA A 204 -3.13 -9.43 16.78
N CYS A 205 -3.58 -10.11 15.73
CA CYS A 205 -4.87 -9.90 15.10
C CYS A 205 -5.98 -10.59 15.91
N ILE A 206 -6.49 -9.92 16.94
CA ILE A 206 -7.50 -10.50 17.84
C ILE A 206 -8.93 -10.48 17.27
N SER A 207 -9.24 -9.62 16.29
CA SER A 207 -10.56 -9.54 15.65
C SER A 207 -10.45 -9.20 14.16
N TYR A 208 -11.48 -9.50 13.38
CA TYR A 208 -11.54 -9.13 11.96
C TYR A 208 -11.71 -7.62 11.78
N VAL A 209 -12.52 -6.98 12.63
CA VAL A 209 -12.76 -5.54 12.55
C VAL A 209 -11.48 -4.73 12.82
N HIS A 210 -10.59 -5.20 13.71
CA HIS A 210 -9.31 -4.52 13.96
C HIS A 210 -8.39 -4.58 12.73
N CYS A 211 -8.30 -5.73 12.07
CA CYS A 211 -7.55 -5.84 10.81
C CYS A 211 -8.13 -4.90 9.74
N PHE A 212 -9.44 -5.01 9.52
CA PHE A 212 -10.16 -4.22 8.53
C PHE A 212 -9.97 -2.71 8.72
N LEU A 213 -10.03 -2.23 9.97
CA LEU A 213 -9.95 -0.79 10.23
C LEU A 213 -8.51 -0.26 10.30
N ASN A 214 -7.55 -1.06 10.81
CA ASN A 214 -6.26 -0.54 11.26
C ASN A 214 -5.05 -1.10 10.51
N PHE A 215 -5.15 -2.27 9.86
CA PHE A 215 -3.96 -2.93 9.32
C PHE A 215 -3.64 -2.38 7.93
N LYS A 216 -2.64 -1.50 7.85
CA LYS A 216 -2.28 -0.82 6.60
C LYS A 216 -1.85 -1.77 5.48
N GLY A 217 -1.26 -2.93 5.82
CA GLY A 217 -0.93 -3.96 4.83
C GLY A 217 -2.15 -4.56 4.14
N PHE A 218 -3.19 -4.86 4.93
CA PHE A 218 -4.48 -5.28 4.41
C PHE A 218 -5.10 -4.19 3.51
N LEU A 219 -5.16 -2.95 4.00
CA LEU A 219 -5.72 -1.82 3.25
C LEU A 219 -4.97 -1.53 1.94
N ALA A 220 -3.64 -1.64 1.95
CA ALA A 220 -2.82 -1.49 0.76
C ALA A 220 -3.07 -2.61 -0.27
N CYS A 221 -3.22 -3.86 0.18
CA CYS A 221 -3.59 -4.99 -0.68
C CYS A 221 -4.93 -4.73 -1.39
N GLN A 222 -5.97 -4.33 -0.64
CA GLN A 222 -7.29 -4.09 -1.22
C GLN A 222 -7.30 -2.89 -2.17
N SER A 223 -6.56 -1.84 -1.82
CA SER A 223 -6.35 -0.68 -2.71
C SER A 223 -5.65 -1.07 -4.00
N HIS A 224 -4.66 -1.97 -3.94
CA HIS A 224 -4.01 -2.51 -5.12
C HIS A 224 -4.99 -3.30 -5.99
N ARG A 225 -5.89 -4.12 -5.43
CA ARG A 225 -6.91 -4.85 -6.23
C ARG A 225 -7.79 -3.90 -7.04
N VAL A 226 -8.21 -2.78 -6.43
CA VAL A 226 -8.94 -1.71 -7.14
C VAL A 226 -8.09 -1.09 -8.25
N ALA A 227 -6.85 -0.71 -7.94
CA ALA A 227 -5.94 -0.13 -8.93
C ALA A 227 -5.62 -1.09 -10.08
N HIS A 228 -5.46 -2.39 -9.79
CA HIS A 228 -5.21 -3.46 -10.76
C HIS A 228 -6.40 -3.63 -11.71
N ASN A 229 -7.63 -3.63 -11.17
CA ASN A 229 -8.83 -3.69 -11.99
C ASN A 229 -8.90 -2.49 -12.96
N LEU A 230 -8.71 -1.26 -12.44
CA LEU A 230 -8.67 -0.03 -13.26
C LEU A 230 -7.54 -0.07 -14.31
N TRP A 231 -6.38 -0.61 -13.95
CA TRP A 231 -5.25 -0.79 -14.87
C TRP A 231 -5.61 -1.72 -16.02
N CYS A 232 -6.27 -2.84 -15.73
CA CYS A 232 -6.73 -3.81 -16.73
C CYS A 232 -7.82 -3.23 -17.65
N GLN A 233 -8.65 -2.33 -17.15
CA GLN A 233 -9.63 -1.57 -17.94
C GLN A 233 -9.00 -0.45 -18.80
N GLY A 234 -7.66 -0.27 -18.73
CA GLY A 234 -6.96 0.78 -19.47
C GLY A 234 -6.98 2.16 -18.81
N ARG A 235 -7.58 2.31 -17.62
CA ARG A 235 -7.59 3.54 -16.81
C ARG A 235 -6.27 3.73 -16.05
N LYS A 236 -5.16 3.61 -16.77
CA LYS A 236 -3.79 3.52 -16.20
C LYS A 236 -3.38 4.73 -15.38
N VAL A 237 -3.72 5.94 -15.81
CA VAL A 237 -3.37 7.18 -15.09
C VAL A 237 -4.01 7.19 -13.70
N LEU A 238 -5.28 6.78 -13.60
CA LEU A 238 -5.98 6.70 -12.31
C LEU A 238 -5.40 5.59 -11.43
N ALA A 239 -5.10 4.43 -12.00
CA ALA A 239 -4.47 3.33 -11.27
C ALA A 239 -3.10 3.73 -10.68
N LEU A 240 -2.26 4.43 -11.45
CA LEU A 240 -0.99 4.96 -10.99
C LEU A 240 -1.17 6.03 -9.90
N LEU A 241 -2.18 6.88 -10.03
CA LEU A 241 -2.48 7.87 -9.00
C LEU A 241 -2.90 7.20 -7.68
N ILE A 242 -3.73 6.15 -7.73
CA ILE A 242 -4.10 5.35 -6.55
C ILE A 242 -2.86 4.67 -5.95
N GLN A 243 -2.00 4.04 -6.76
CA GLN A 243 -0.73 3.47 -6.30
C GLN A 243 0.09 4.50 -5.52
N ASN A 244 0.27 5.72 -6.06
CA ASN A 244 1.02 6.78 -5.39
C ASN A 244 0.38 7.18 -4.05
N ARG A 245 -0.96 7.22 -3.96
CA ARG A 245 -1.66 7.49 -2.70
C ARG A 245 -1.48 6.38 -1.69
N VAL A 246 -1.53 5.12 -2.11
CA VAL A 246 -1.26 3.94 -1.27
C VAL A 246 0.18 4.01 -0.72
N SER A 247 1.16 4.33 -1.56
CA SER A 247 2.55 4.52 -1.14
C SER A 247 2.68 5.65 -0.10
N GLN A 248 2.04 6.79 -0.31
CA GLN A 248 2.12 7.92 0.62
C GLN A 248 1.42 7.67 1.98
N VAL A 249 0.29 6.98 1.97
CA VAL A 249 -0.56 6.81 3.17
C VAL A 249 -0.20 5.57 3.96
N PHE A 250 0.15 4.47 3.29
CA PHE A 250 0.42 3.18 3.90
C PHE A 250 1.90 2.78 3.88
N ASP A 251 2.73 3.52 3.15
CA ASP A 251 4.14 3.18 2.92
C ASP A 251 4.29 1.80 2.27
N VAL A 252 3.45 1.55 1.26
CA VAL A 252 3.42 0.32 0.46
C VAL A 252 3.31 0.72 -1.01
N ASP A 253 4.28 0.33 -1.83
CA ASP A 253 4.31 0.65 -3.25
C ASP A 253 4.14 -0.62 -4.10
N ILE A 254 2.92 -0.86 -4.57
CA ILE A 254 2.58 -2.01 -5.43
C ILE A 254 2.13 -1.48 -6.78
N HIS A 255 2.93 -1.72 -7.81
CA HIS A 255 2.58 -1.30 -9.17
C HIS A 255 1.26 -1.97 -9.61
N PRO A 256 0.29 -1.24 -10.19
CA PRO A 256 -1.02 -1.79 -10.58
C PRO A 256 -0.95 -2.95 -11.58
N GLY A 257 0.13 -3.05 -12.35
CA GLY A 257 0.39 -4.18 -13.25
C GLY A 257 0.76 -5.50 -12.55
N ALA A 258 1.19 -5.46 -11.28
CA ALA A 258 1.50 -6.66 -10.50
C ALA A 258 0.25 -7.53 -10.34
N LYS A 259 0.43 -8.84 -10.24
CA LYS A 259 -0.66 -9.80 -10.04
C LYS A 259 -0.54 -10.42 -8.66
N ILE A 260 -1.59 -10.32 -7.87
CA ILE A 260 -1.61 -10.80 -6.48
C ILE A 260 -2.80 -11.75 -6.28
N GLY A 261 -2.52 -12.95 -5.77
CA GLY A 261 -3.52 -13.96 -5.38
C GLY A 261 -4.36 -13.53 -4.17
N SER A 262 -5.01 -14.50 -3.52
CA SER A 262 -5.84 -14.29 -2.31
C SER A 262 -5.25 -14.97 -1.07
N GLY A 263 -5.72 -14.59 0.10
CA GLY A 263 -5.18 -15.10 1.37
C GLY A 263 -3.81 -14.49 1.68
N ILE A 264 -3.60 -13.24 1.30
CA ILE A 264 -2.32 -12.54 1.44
C ILE A 264 -2.25 -11.87 2.81
N LEU A 265 -1.13 -12.06 3.49
CA LEU A 265 -0.78 -11.29 4.67
C LEU A 265 0.41 -10.38 4.36
N PHE A 266 0.17 -9.07 4.35
CA PHE A 266 1.24 -8.07 4.46
C PHE A 266 1.35 -7.63 5.91
N ASP A 267 2.23 -8.28 6.67
CA ASP A 267 2.42 -8.00 8.08
C ASP A 267 3.35 -6.81 8.28
N HIS A 268 2.89 -5.84 9.09
CA HIS A 268 3.44 -4.49 9.27
C HIS A 268 3.51 -3.62 8.00
N ALA A 269 3.88 -4.19 6.85
CA ALA A 269 3.84 -3.69 5.48
C ALA A 269 4.69 -2.45 5.12
N THR A 270 5.15 -1.65 6.09
CA THR A 270 6.03 -0.49 5.90
C THR A 270 7.19 -0.82 4.95
N GLY A 271 7.39 -0.05 3.88
CA GLY A 271 8.48 -0.22 2.92
C GLY A 271 8.33 -1.42 1.97
N VAL A 272 7.15 -2.05 1.87
CA VAL A 272 6.91 -3.11 0.87
C VAL A 272 6.89 -2.50 -0.54
N ILE A 273 7.69 -3.05 -1.44
CA ILE A 273 7.82 -2.61 -2.84
C ILE A 273 7.57 -3.81 -3.76
N VAL A 274 6.61 -3.70 -4.67
CA VAL A 274 6.26 -4.76 -5.62
C VAL A 274 6.18 -4.19 -7.03
N GLY A 275 7.09 -4.64 -7.89
CA GLY A 275 7.20 -4.12 -9.24
C GLY A 275 6.18 -4.66 -10.25
N GLU A 276 6.12 -3.99 -11.41
CA GLU A 276 5.08 -4.14 -12.43
C GLU A 276 4.78 -5.56 -12.89
N THR A 277 5.79 -6.41 -13.06
CA THR A 277 5.64 -7.76 -13.63
C THR A 277 5.73 -8.85 -12.57
N ALA A 278 5.66 -8.47 -11.30
CA ALA A 278 5.67 -9.40 -10.19
C ALA A 278 4.38 -10.22 -10.19
N VAL A 279 4.50 -11.48 -9.81
CA VAL A 279 3.35 -12.34 -9.53
C VAL A 279 3.51 -12.87 -8.12
N ILE A 280 2.45 -12.73 -7.32
CA ILE A 280 2.34 -13.28 -5.98
C ILE A 280 1.19 -14.29 -6.00
N GLY A 281 1.49 -15.54 -5.66
CA GLY A 281 0.53 -16.62 -5.54
C GLY A 281 -0.44 -16.43 -4.38
N ASN A 282 -1.20 -17.48 -4.07
CA ASN A 282 -2.16 -17.50 -2.98
C ASN A 282 -1.47 -17.85 -1.64
N ASN A 283 -2.08 -17.45 -0.54
CA ASN A 283 -1.64 -17.82 0.81
C ASN A 283 -0.20 -17.41 1.13
N VAL A 284 0.27 -16.31 0.57
CA VAL A 284 1.63 -15.79 0.80
C VAL A 284 1.61 -14.84 2.00
N SER A 285 2.66 -14.91 2.83
CA SER A 285 2.88 -13.99 3.94
C SER A 285 4.19 -13.21 3.72
N ILE A 286 4.10 -11.89 3.76
CA ILE A 286 5.17 -10.94 3.44
C ILE A 286 5.29 -9.93 4.58
N LEU A 287 6.48 -9.82 5.15
CA LEU A 287 6.75 -8.86 6.23
C LEU A 287 7.14 -7.48 5.66
N HIS A 288 7.36 -6.51 6.55
CA HIS A 288 7.79 -5.17 6.18
C HIS A 288 9.14 -5.12 5.45
N ASN A 289 9.35 -4.04 4.71
CA ASN A 289 10.57 -3.69 3.99
C ASN A 289 11.01 -4.75 2.97
N VAL A 290 10.06 -5.52 2.44
CA VAL A 290 10.31 -6.51 1.39
C VAL A 290 10.26 -5.84 0.02
N THR A 291 11.25 -6.12 -0.81
CA THR A 291 11.30 -5.68 -2.20
C THR A 291 11.18 -6.86 -3.16
N LEU A 292 10.16 -6.84 -4.03
CA LEU A 292 10.01 -7.69 -5.21
C LEU A 292 10.35 -6.87 -6.46
N GLY A 293 11.65 -6.72 -6.70
CA GLY A 293 12.21 -5.71 -7.59
C GLY A 293 12.77 -6.25 -8.90
N GLY A 294 13.04 -5.34 -9.84
CA GLY A 294 13.71 -5.65 -11.10
C GLY A 294 15.23 -5.66 -11.00
N THR A 295 15.91 -6.19 -12.02
CA THR A 295 17.35 -6.03 -12.21
C THR A 295 17.65 -5.28 -13.51
N GLY A 296 18.62 -4.36 -13.46
CA GLY A 296 19.07 -3.60 -14.63
C GLY A 296 17.99 -2.67 -15.22
N LYS A 297 18.12 -2.39 -16.52
CA LYS A 297 17.27 -1.45 -17.29
C LYS A 297 16.46 -2.12 -18.41
N ALA A 298 16.44 -3.45 -18.46
CA ALA A 298 15.77 -4.18 -19.51
C ALA A 298 14.25 -4.09 -19.35
N SER A 299 13.56 -3.85 -20.46
CA SER A 299 12.09 -3.90 -20.53
C SER A 299 11.60 -5.34 -20.63
N GLY A 300 10.35 -5.58 -20.21
CA GLY A 300 9.72 -6.89 -20.25
C GLY A 300 9.54 -7.49 -18.85
N ASP A 301 9.42 -8.82 -18.80
CA ASP A 301 9.21 -9.54 -17.56
C ASP A 301 10.51 -9.62 -16.74
N ARG A 302 10.56 -8.84 -15.66
CA ARG A 302 11.79 -8.52 -14.92
C ARG A 302 11.67 -8.63 -13.41
N HIS A 303 10.52 -9.02 -12.87
CA HIS A 303 10.25 -9.08 -11.43
C HIS A 303 9.93 -10.51 -10.97
N PRO A 304 10.01 -10.79 -9.65
CA PRO A 304 9.88 -12.14 -9.12
C PRO A 304 8.51 -12.79 -9.36
N LYS A 305 8.50 -14.12 -9.35
CA LYS A 305 7.31 -14.99 -9.35
C LYS A 305 7.28 -15.76 -8.04
N ILE A 306 6.44 -15.33 -7.12
CA ILE A 306 6.27 -15.93 -5.80
C ILE A 306 5.18 -16.98 -5.88
N GLY A 307 5.52 -18.22 -5.57
CA GLY A 307 4.60 -19.35 -5.52
C GLY A 307 3.66 -19.30 -4.34
N ASP A 308 2.74 -20.26 -4.28
CA ASP A 308 1.71 -20.33 -3.26
C ASP A 308 2.33 -20.72 -1.90
N GLY A 309 1.81 -20.17 -0.80
CA GLY A 309 2.24 -20.58 0.55
C GLY A 309 3.65 -20.11 0.97
N VAL A 310 4.25 -19.18 0.23
CA VAL A 310 5.59 -18.67 0.52
C VAL A 310 5.57 -17.72 1.73
N LEU A 311 6.58 -17.83 2.59
CA LEU A 311 6.88 -16.86 3.65
C LEU A 311 8.10 -16.02 3.26
N ILE A 312 7.97 -14.70 3.28
CA ILE A 312 9.07 -13.77 3.03
C ILE A 312 9.34 -12.93 4.29
N GLY A 313 10.49 -13.14 4.92
CA GLY A 313 10.90 -12.44 6.12
C GLY A 313 11.17 -10.95 5.90
N ALA A 314 11.18 -10.19 7.00
CA ALA A 314 11.35 -8.74 6.99
C ALA A 314 12.64 -8.29 6.30
N GLY A 315 12.61 -7.17 5.58
CA GLY A 315 13.80 -6.58 4.96
C GLY A 315 14.39 -7.35 3.78
N THR A 316 13.69 -8.37 3.28
CA THR A 316 14.18 -9.21 2.18
C THR A 316 14.13 -8.47 0.85
N CYS A 317 15.16 -8.63 0.01
CA CYS A 317 15.19 -8.14 -1.36
C CYS A 317 15.27 -9.30 -2.35
N ILE A 318 14.24 -9.48 -3.18
CA ILE A 318 14.15 -10.50 -4.23
C ILE A 318 14.19 -9.78 -5.58
N LEU A 319 15.22 -10.01 -6.38
CA LEU A 319 15.50 -9.20 -7.57
C LEU A 319 15.56 -10.04 -8.85
N GLY A 320 14.88 -9.54 -9.88
CA GLY A 320 14.89 -10.10 -11.23
C GLY A 320 13.72 -11.04 -11.49
N ASN A 321 13.63 -11.54 -12.73
CA ASN A 321 12.63 -12.52 -13.11
C ASN A 321 13.04 -13.93 -12.65
N ILE A 322 12.97 -14.14 -11.34
CA ILE A 322 13.27 -15.41 -10.67
C ILE A 322 12.03 -15.99 -10.01
N LYS A 323 12.04 -17.31 -9.82
CA LYS A 323 10.94 -18.06 -9.22
C LYS A 323 11.25 -18.44 -7.78
N ILE A 324 10.32 -18.14 -6.88
CA ILE A 324 10.31 -18.65 -5.51
C ILE A 324 9.22 -19.72 -5.47
N GLY A 325 9.62 -20.99 -5.39
CA GLY A 325 8.70 -22.11 -5.49
C GLY A 325 7.72 -22.20 -4.32
N ASP A 326 6.62 -22.92 -4.54
CA ASP A 326 5.54 -23.04 -3.56
C ASP A 326 6.03 -23.54 -2.19
N GLY A 327 5.52 -22.93 -1.13
CA GLY A 327 5.85 -23.25 0.24
C GLY A 327 7.31 -22.99 0.61
N ALA A 328 8.06 -22.22 -0.18
CA ALA A 328 9.41 -21.81 0.20
C ALA A 328 9.40 -20.77 1.34
N LYS A 329 10.51 -20.70 2.08
CA LYS A 329 10.75 -19.72 3.13
C LYS A 329 11.97 -18.88 2.78
N ILE A 330 11.84 -17.56 2.80
CA ILE A 330 12.96 -16.63 2.64
C ILE A 330 13.22 -15.97 4.01
N GLY A 331 14.43 -16.13 4.52
CA GLY A 331 14.82 -15.54 5.81
C GLY A 331 14.87 -14.02 5.75
N ALA A 332 14.65 -13.38 6.90
CA ALA A 332 14.75 -11.92 7.02
C ALA A 332 16.12 -11.40 6.56
N GLY A 333 16.14 -10.20 5.98
CA GLY A 333 17.34 -9.52 5.48
C GLY A 333 18.01 -10.13 4.24
N SER A 334 17.43 -11.19 3.65
CA SER A 334 18.09 -11.92 2.57
C SER A 334 18.09 -11.15 1.25
N VAL A 335 19.13 -11.35 0.44
CA VAL A 335 19.20 -10.86 -0.96
C VAL A 335 19.14 -12.04 -1.92
N VAL A 336 17.98 -12.25 -2.55
CA VAL A 336 17.70 -13.40 -3.41
C VAL A 336 17.84 -13.02 -4.88
N LEU A 337 18.81 -13.64 -5.55
CA LEU A 337 19.17 -13.38 -6.95
C LEU A 337 19.02 -14.61 -7.86
N LYS A 338 18.56 -15.74 -7.31
CA LYS A 338 18.39 -17.02 -8.02
C LYS A 338 17.10 -17.70 -7.59
N ASP A 339 16.57 -18.55 -8.46
CA ASP A 339 15.40 -19.36 -8.16
C ASP A 339 15.56 -20.16 -6.87
N VAL A 340 14.50 -20.21 -6.07
CA VAL A 340 14.42 -20.97 -4.82
C VAL A 340 13.45 -22.13 -5.03
N PRO A 341 13.89 -23.40 -4.88
CA PRO A 341 13.01 -24.55 -5.09
C PRO A 341 11.82 -24.59 -4.10
N PRO A 342 10.70 -25.23 -4.48
CA PRO A 342 9.56 -25.41 -3.60
C PRO A 342 9.93 -26.08 -2.27
N ARG A 343 9.26 -25.65 -1.20
CA ARG A 343 9.42 -26.17 0.17
C ARG A 343 10.86 -26.17 0.66
N THR A 344 11.67 -25.18 0.29
CA THR A 344 13.04 -25.01 0.80
C THR A 344 13.18 -23.66 1.51
N THR A 345 14.24 -23.52 2.31
CA THR A 345 14.59 -22.25 2.97
C THR A 345 15.82 -21.63 2.32
N ALA A 346 15.75 -20.34 1.97
CA ALA A 346 16.90 -19.56 1.51
C ALA A 346 17.17 -18.37 2.44
N VAL A 347 18.42 -18.19 2.86
CA VAL A 347 18.85 -17.10 3.76
C VAL A 347 20.18 -16.47 3.36
N GLY A 348 20.42 -15.23 3.78
CA GLY A 348 21.71 -14.55 3.68
C GLY A 348 21.83 -13.56 2.51
N ASN A 349 23.00 -12.91 2.43
CA ASN A 349 23.31 -11.92 1.40
C ASN A 349 24.67 -12.23 0.71
N PRO A 350 24.68 -12.77 -0.53
CA PRO A 350 23.53 -13.26 -1.29
C PRO A 350 22.97 -14.56 -0.70
N ALA A 351 21.67 -14.80 -0.92
CA ALA A 351 20.95 -15.90 -0.32
C ALA A 351 21.45 -17.28 -0.78
N ARG A 352 21.49 -18.23 0.15
CA ARG A 352 21.88 -19.63 -0.06
C ARG A 352 20.81 -20.55 0.52
N LEU A 353 20.65 -21.73 -0.09
CA LEU A 353 19.75 -22.76 0.42
C LEU A 353 20.31 -23.36 1.71
N VAL A 354 19.46 -23.43 2.74
CA VAL A 354 19.76 -24.16 3.96
C VAL A 354 19.84 -25.66 3.63
N GLY A 355 20.90 -26.35 4.08
CA GLY A 355 21.23 -27.72 3.66
C GLY A 355 22.10 -27.81 2.40
N GLY A 356 22.44 -26.67 1.79
CA GLY A 356 23.27 -26.63 0.60
C GLY A 356 22.50 -26.85 -0.70
N ARG A 357 23.20 -26.72 -1.83
CA ARG A 357 22.58 -26.74 -3.17
C ARG A 357 22.16 -28.14 -3.61
N GLU A 358 22.93 -29.16 -3.25
CA GLU A 358 22.72 -30.54 -3.72
C GLU A 358 21.59 -31.23 -2.97
N ASN A 359 21.46 -30.98 -1.66
CA ASN A 359 20.44 -31.59 -0.82
C ASN A 359 19.82 -30.58 0.16
N PRO A 360 19.04 -29.60 -0.34
CA PRO A 360 18.43 -28.58 0.51
C PRO A 360 17.41 -29.21 1.47
N ILE A 361 17.35 -28.69 2.70
CA ILE A 361 16.37 -29.13 3.69
C ILE A 361 14.96 -28.82 3.19
N LYS A 362 14.08 -29.81 3.23
CA LYS A 362 12.67 -29.68 2.86
C LYS A 362 11.80 -29.32 4.07
N LEU A 363 10.85 -28.43 3.83
CA LEU A 363 9.85 -28.00 4.79
C LEU A 363 8.62 -28.92 4.72
N ASP A 364 8.26 -29.50 5.86
CA ASP A 364 7.06 -30.35 5.97
C ASP A 364 5.78 -29.51 6.02
N LYS A 365 5.85 -28.36 6.71
CA LYS A 365 4.74 -27.41 6.87
C LYS A 365 4.87 -26.26 5.87
N ILE A 366 3.74 -25.64 5.53
CA ILE A 366 3.72 -24.44 4.68
C ILE A 366 4.07 -23.21 5.53
N PRO A 367 5.20 -22.55 5.26
CA PRO A 367 5.78 -21.57 6.17
C PRO A 367 4.93 -20.30 6.31
N SER A 368 4.15 -19.92 5.28
CA SER A 368 3.28 -18.75 5.35
C SER A 368 2.16 -18.88 6.39
N PHE A 369 1.72 -20.10 6.70
CA PHE A 369 0.70 -20.34 7.73
C PHE A 369 1.32 -20.45 9.12
N THR A 370 2.52 -21.02 9.22
CA THR A 370 3.17 -21.20 10.53
C THR A 370 3.84 -19.93 11.02
N MET A 371 4.12 -18.97 10.13
CA MET A 371 4.86 -17.72 10.42
C MET A 371 6.18 -17.98 11.16
N ASP A 372 6.78 -19.13 10.88
CA ASP A 372 7.98 -19.56 11.57
C ASP A 372 9.22 -18.98 10.88
N HIS A 373 9.84 -18.02 11.55
CA HIS A 373 11.03 -17.33 11.07
C HIS A 373 12.34 -18.04 11.42
N THR A 374 12.33 -19.07 12.27
CA THR A 374 13.57 -19.60 12.89
C THR A 374 13.86 -21.07 12.61
N SER A 375 12.88 -21.91 12.24
CA SER A 375 13.20 -23.34 12.04
C SER A 375 14.30 -23.55 11.01
N HIS A 376 15.21 -24.46 11.35
CA HIS A 376 16.48 -24.78 10.68
C HIS A 376 17.61 -23.76 10.90
N ILE A 377 17.41 -22.79 11.80
CA ILE A 377 18.42 -21.81 12.28
C ILE A 377 18.26 -21.64 13.81
N ALA A 378 17.94 -22.73 14.52
CA ALA A 378 17.77 -22.71 15.97
C ALA A 378 19.11 -22.61 16.73
N GLU A 379 20.21 -22.94 16.05
CA GLU A 379 21.57 -22.79 16.54
C GLU A 379 22.26 -21.65 15.78
N TRP A 380 23.23 -21.01 16.44
CA TRP A 380 24.09 -20.03 15.80
C TRP A 380 24.74 -20.66 14.57
N SER A 381 24.58 -20.00 13.43
CA SER A 381 25.10 -20.48 12.16
C SER A 381 26.07 -19.47 11.57
N ASP A 382 27.03 -19.96 10.80
CA ASP A 382 28.01 -19.13 10.09
C ASP A 382 27.40 -18.39 8.88
N TYR A 383 26.08 -18.47 8.66
CA TYR A 383 25.41 -17.67 7.64
C TYR A 383 25.45 -16.19 8.03
N VAL A 384 26.03 -15.38 7.14
CA VAL A 384 25.98 -13.92 7.24
C VAL A 384 24.73 -13.43 6.50
N ILE A 385 23.85 -12.73 7.24
CA ILE A 385 22.70 -11.99 6.69
C ILE A 385 23.14 -10.59 6.29
#